data_AF-A0A1J4XUF0-F1
#
_entry.id   AF-A0A1J4XUF0-F1
#
_cell.length_a   1.000
_cell.length_b   1.000
_cell.length_c   1.000
_cell.angle_alpha   90.00
_cell.angle_beta   90.00
_cell.angle_gamma   90.00
#
_symmetry.space_group_name_H-M   'P 1'
#
loop_
_entity.id
_entity.type
_entity.pdbx_description
1 polymer ?
#
loop_
_entity_poly.entity_id
_entity_poly.type
_entity_poly.pdbx_seq_one_letter_code
_entity_poly.pdbx_strand_id
1 'polypeptide(L)'
;MQLEHMALAAAKLSKQRLNGDRMTMSAQAQVGTKFQSKVEFYFLGLTFTILALSIQTAELDSNLISTMIELISWISMLLAGLIGLSRIFWIPTLYNIEDIKENQVNPSSEVHSEAEKQVRRIASKVDGRLPYQRGAFLLGIMLLLIARAIPGVFYIIQYFE
;
A
#
# COMPACT_ATOMS: atom_id res chain seq x y z
N MET A 1 20.36 -46.46 29.51
CA MET A 1 19.35 -45.67 30.23
C MET A 1 19.71 -44.18 30.33
N GLN A 2 20.89 -43.77 30.84
CA GLN A 2 21.27 -42.34 30.91
C GLN A 2 21.37 -41.61 29.54
N LEU A 3 21.83 -42.30 28.49
CA LEU A 3 21.96 -41.73 27.13
C LEU A 3 20.61 -41.31 26.51
N GLU A 4 19.53 -42.06 26.77
CA GLU A 4 18.20 -41.73 26.23
C GLU A 4 17.60 -40.47 26.88
N HIS A 5 17.80 -40.29 28.18
CA HIS A 5 17.36 -39.08 28.87
C HIS A 5 18.09 -37.81 28.38
N MET A 6 19.38 -37.93 28.05
CA MET A 6 20.14 -36.82 27.46
C MET A 6 19.67 -36.51 26.03
N ALA A 7 19.39 -37.53 25.22
CA ALA A 7 18.85 -37.35 23.86
C ALA A 7 17.46 -36.68 23.89
N LEU A 8 16.58 -37.10 24.82
CA LEU A 8 15.26 -36.51 25.00
C LEU A 8 15.34 -35.04 25.48
N ALA A 9 16.26 -34.74 26.40
CA ALA A 9 16.48 -33.39 26.89
C ALA A 9 17.01 -32.47 25.78
N ALA A 10 17.96 -32.94 24.96
CA ALA A 10 18.46 -32.22 23.80
C ALA A 10 17.38 -31.95 22.75
N ALA A 11 16.53 -32.95 22.46
CA ALA A 11 15.40 -32.79 21.54
C ALA A 11 14.35 -31.79 22.05
N LYS A 12 14.11 -31.74 23.36
CA LYS A 12 13.18 -30.78 23.97
C LYS A 12 13.75 -29.35 23.89
N LEU A 13 15.04 -29.17 24.16
CA LEU A 13 15.72 -27.88 24.05
C LEU A 13 15.77 -27.35 22.61
N SER A 14 16.06 -28.22 21.64
CA SER A 14 16.07 -27.81 20.23
C SER A 14 14.68 -27.38 19.75
N LYS A 15 13.63 -28.10 20.15
CA LYS A 15 12.24 -27.72 19.87
C LYS A 15 11.84 -26.40 20.53
N GLN A 16 12.29 -26.16 21.76
CA GLN A 16 12.01 -24.92 22.48
C GLN A 16 12.71 -23.72 21.83
N ARG A 17 13.95 -23.91 21.37
CA ARG A 17 14.70 -22.90 20.60
C ARG A 17 14.03 -22.57 19.26
N LEU A 18 13.61 -23.59 18.52
CA LEU A 18 12.85 -23.43 17.27
C LEU A 18 11.55 -22.65 17.47
N ASN A 19 10.81 -22.91 18.56
CA ASN A 19 9.61 -22.13 18.88
C ASN A 19 9.94 -20.68 19.26
N GLY A 20 11.03 -20.46 20.01
CA GLY A 20 11.52 -19.11 20.33
C GLY A 20 11.86 -18.29 19.09
N ASP A 21 12.63 -18.86 18.17
CA ASP A 21 13.03 -18.20 16.92
C ASP A 21 11.83 -17.94 15.98
N ARG A 22 10.84 -18.85 15.97
CA ARG A 22 9.59 -18.61 15.22
C ARG A 22 8.78 -17.45 15.77
N MET A 23 8.69 -17.31 17.10
CA MET A 23 7.99 -16.20 17.74
C MET A 23 8.67 -14.85 17.49
N THR A 24 10.01 -14.80 17.48
CA THR A 24 10.72 -13.55 17.18
C THR A 24 10.58 -13.16 15.72
N MET A 25 10.60 -14.11 14.78
CA MET A 25 10.35 -13.86 13.36
C MET A 25 8.94 -13.36 13.08
N SER A 26 7.91 -13.97 13.69
CA SER A 26 6.52 -13.51 13.52
C SER A 26 6.31 -12.12 14.13
N ALA A 27 6.92 -11.82 15.27
CA ALA A 27 6.89 -10.50 15.88
C ALA A 27 7.54 -9.43 14.98
N GLN A 28 8.71 -9.73 14.39
CA GLN A 28 9.37 -8.81 13.44
C GLN A 28 8.54 -8.58 12.18
N ALA A 29 7.93 -9.64 11.63
CA ALA A 29 7.05 -9.54 10.47
C ALA A 29 5.83 -8.64 10.76
N GLN A 30 5.19 -8.82 11.92
CA GLN A 30 4.05 -8.00 12.35
C GLN A 30 4.42 -6.52 12.56
N VAL A 31 5.64 -6.22 13.04
CA VAL A 31 6.13 -4.84 13.15
C VAL A 31 6.30 -4.22 11.76
N GLY A 32 6.87 -4.97 10.81
CA GLY A 32 7.06 -4.52 9.43
C GLY A 32 5.75 -4.17 8.74
N THR A 33 4.72 -5.01 8.88
CA THR A 33 3.43 -4.76 8.24
C THR A 33 2.68 -3.57 8.85
N LYS A 34 2.73 -3.40 10.18
CA LYS A 34 2.15 -2.22 10.86
C LYS A 34 2.81 -0.93 10.40
N PHE A 35 4.13 -0.94 10.23
CA PHE A 35 4.86 0.21 9.70
C PHE A 35 4.45 0.51 8.26
N GLN A 36 4.39 -0.51 7.41
CA GLN A 36 3.97 -0.37 6.02
C GLN A 36 2.57 0.25 5.91
N SER A 37 1.59 -0.23 6.68
CA SER A 37 0.23 0.33 6.69
C SER A 37 0.20 1.80 7.08
N LYS A 38 1.03 2.24 8.02
CA LYS A 38 1.15 3.66 8.38
C LYS A 38 1.70 4.48 7.23
N VAL A 39 2.76 4.02 6.58
CA VAL A 39 3.34 4.71 5.42
C VAL A 39 2.32 4.83 4.28
N GLU A 40 1.54 3.78 4.03
CA GLU A 40 0.48 3.80 3.03
C GLU A 40 -0.60 4.84 3.35
N PHE A 41 -1.00 4.94 4.62
CA PHE A 41 -1.96 5.94 5.08
C PHE A 41 -1.44 7.37 4.93
N TYR A 42 -0.17 7.62 5.28
CA TYR A 42 0.46 8.93 5.08
C TYR A 42 0.55 9.30 3.59
N PHE A 43 0.93 8.35 2.74
CA PHE A 43 0.99 8.57 1.29
C PHE A 43 -0.39 8.91 0.71
N LEU A 44 -1.43 8.23 1.18
CA LEU A 44 -2.81 8.51 0.77
C LEU A 44 -3.25 9.91 1.21
N GLY A 45 -2.99 10.27 2.47
CA GLY A 45 -3.27 11.62 2.99
C GLY A 45 -2.55 12.69 2.17
N LEU A 46 -1.25 12.51 1.91
CA LEU A 46 -0.43 13.41 1.10
C LEU A 46 -1.00 13.58 -0.32
N THR A 47 -1.49 12.51 -0.93
CA THR A 47 -2.13 12.56 -2.26
C THR A 47 -3.34 13.49 -2.27
N PHE A 48 -4.24 13.35 -1.29
CA PHE A 48 -5.42 14.21 -1.19
C PHE A 48 -5.06 15.64 -0.77
N THR A 49 -4.05 15.84 0.07
CA THR A 49 -3.56 17.17 0.43
C THR A 49 -3.01 17.91 -0.78
N ILE A 50 -2.17 17.27 -1.59
CA ILE A 50 -1.62 17.87 -2.82
C ILE A 50 -2.76 18.18 -3.80
N LEU A 51 -3.71 17.27 -3.98
CA LEU A 51 -4.87 17.50 -4.84
C LEU A 51 -5.72 18.68 -4.35
N ALA A 52 -5.99 18.77 -3.05
CA ALA A 52 -6.74 19.88 -2.47
C ALA A 52 -6.03 21.22 -2.65
N LEU A 53 -4.71 21.26 -2.40
CA LEU A 53 -3.89 22.45 -2.63
C LEU A 53 -3.87 22.84 -4.11
N SER A 54 -3.78 21.85 -5.00
CA SER A 54 -3.83 22.07 -6.45
C SER A 54 -5.13 22.74 -6.88
N ILE A 55 -6.28 22.25 -6.39
CA ILE A 55 -7.59 22.84 -6.67
C ILE A 55 -7.70 24.26 -6.09
N GLN A 56 -7.24 24.48 -4.86
CA GLN A 56 -7.32 25.80 -4.21
C GLN A 56 -6.48 26.87 -4.90
N THR A 57 -5.35 26.47 -5.48
CA THR A 57 -4.41 27.37 -6.15
C THR A 57 -4.69 27.49 -7.65
N ALA A 58 -5.78 26.89 -8.14
CA ALA A 58 -6.10 26.87 -9.56
C ALA A 58 -6.47 28.27 -10.05
N GLU A 59 -5.69 28.79 -10.99
CA GLU A 59 -6.01 30.01 -11.73
C GLU A 59 -6.61 29.55 -13.06
N LEU A 60 -7.93 29.63 -13.16
CA LEU A 60 -8.64 29.32 -14.40
C LEU A 60 -8.45 30.49 -15.38
N ASP A 61 -7.27 30.51 -15.99
CA ASP A 61 -6.88 31.51 -16.97
C ASP A 61 -7.52 31.25 -18.34
N SER A 62 -7.39 32.22 -19.26
CA SER A 62 -7.96 32.14 -20.62
C SER A 62 -7.37 31.02 -21.49
N ASN A 63 -6.24 30.42 -21.11
CA ASN A 63 -5.61 29.36 -21.86
C ASN A 63 -6.31 28.00 -21.62
N LEU A 64 -7.26 27.70 -22.51
CA LEU A 64 -8.05 26.46 -22.49
C LEU A 64 -7.18 25.19 -22.37
N ILE A 65 -6.01 25.15 -23.01
CA ILE A 65 -5.15 23.97 -23.02
C ILE A 65 -4.59 23.71 -21.62
N SER A 66 -4.08 24.76 -20.95
CA SER A 66 -3.57 24.66 -19.58
C SER A 66 -4.66 24.16 -18.63
N THR A 67 -5.86 24.73 -18.73
CA THR A 67 -7.02 24.35 -17.92
C THR A 67 -7.42 22.88 -18.12
N MET A 68 -7.40 22.38 -19.36
CA MET A 68 -7.71 20.97 -19.63
C MET A 68 -6.65 20.02 -19.07
N ILE A 69 -5.36 20.37 -19.20
CA ILE A 69 -4.26 19.55 -18.64
C ILE A 69 -4.36 19.52 -17.11
N GLU A 70 -4.68 20.65 -16.47
CA GLU A 70 -4.87 20.73 -15.03
C GLU A 70 -6.04 19.85 -14.57
N LEU A 71 -7.18 19.88 -15.27
CA LEU A 71 -8.33 19.01 -14.96
C LEU A 71 -7.97 17.51 -15.09
N ILE A 72 -7.26 17.11 -16.14
CA ILE A 72 -6.79 15.72 -16.33
C ILE A 72 -5.85 15.32 -15.18
N SER A 73 -4.98 16.24 -14.75
CA SER A 73 -4.07 16.01 -13.63
C SER A 73 -4.83 15.71 -12.33
N TRP A 74 -5.92 16.46 -12.07
CA TRP A 74 -6.78 16.25 -10.90
C TRP A 74 -7.48 14.91 -10.93
N ILE A 75 -8.07 14.54 -12.08
CA ILE A 75 -8.73 13.25 -12.25
C ILE A 75 -7.73 12.11 -12.03
N SER A 76 -6.52 12.23 -12.57
CA SER A 76 -5.47 11.22 -12.40
C SER A 76 -5.05 11.06 -10.94
N MET A 77 -4.81 12.17 -10.21
CA MET A 77 -4.49 12.14 -8.78
C MET A 77 -5.65 11.61 -7.93
N LEU A 78 -6.89 11.98 -8.26
CA LEU A 78 -8.08 11.48 -7.57
C LEU A 78 -8.20 9.97 -7.73
N LEU A 79 -8.03 9.45 -8.95
CA LEU A 79 -8.03 8.00 -9.22
C LEU A 79 -6.91 7.30 -8.45
N ALA A 80 -5.69 7.87 -8.41
CA ALA A 80 -4.60 7.32 -7.60
C ALA A 80 -4.97 7.26 -6.10
N GLY A 81 -5.58 8.32 -5.57
CA GLY A 81 -6.10 8.35 -4.21
C GLY A 81 -7.16 7.27 -3.96
N LEU A 82 -8.16 7.15 -4.84
CA LEU A 82 -9.23 6.15 -4.71
C LEU A 82 -8.69 4.70 -4.76
N ILE A 83 -7.71 4.42 -5.61
CA ILE A 83 -7.05 3.10 -5.66
C ILE A 83 -6.31 2.82 -4.35
N GLY A 84 -5.58 3.81 -3.82
CA GLY A 84 -4.90 3.70 -2.52
C GLY A 84 -5.87 3.45 -1.37
N LEU A 85 -6.99 4.17 -1.35
CA LEU A 85 -8.04 4.01 -0.35
C LEU A 85 -8.67 2.61 -0.44
N SER A 86 -9.00 2.15 -1.65
CA SER A 86 -9.55 0.81 -1.87
C SER A 86 -8.63 -0.28 -1.30
N ARG A 87 -7.31 -0.13 -1.43
CA ARG A 87 -6.34 -1.09 -0.90
C ARG A 87 -6.32 -1.12 0.64
N ILE A 88 -6.34 0.04 1.30
CA ILE A 88 -6.35 0.09 2.77
C ILE A 88 -7.58 -0.62 3.34
N PHE A 89 -8.73 -0.55 2.66
CA PHE A 89 -9.94 -1.27 3.08
C PHE A 89 -9.80 -2.79 3.12
N TRP A 90 -8.90 -3.40 2.33
CA TRP A 90 -8.72 -4.86 2.30
C TRP A 90 -7.72 -5.40 3.34
N ILE A 91 -6.86 -4.54 3.89
CA ILE A 91 -5.81 -4.93 4.85
C ILE A 91 -6.40 -5.59 6.12
N PRO A 92 -7.43 -5.03 6.79
CA PRO A 92 -8.02 -5.63 7.99
C PRO A 92 -8.67 -6.99 7.71
N THR A 93 -9.26 -7.16 6.52
CA THR A 93 -9.91 -8.41 6.10
C THR A 93 -8.91 -9.56 6.03
N LEU A 94 -7.66 -9.28 5.62
CA LEU A 94 -6.58 -10.28 5.61
C LEU A 94 -6.19 -10.74 7.02
N TYR A 95 -6.05 -9.81 7.97
CA TYR A 95 -5.69 -10.13 9.36
C TYR A 95 -6.76 -10.96 10.08
N ASN A 96 -8.05 -10.66 9.86
CA ASN A 96 -9.12 -11.41 10.48
C ASN A 96 -9.13 -12.89 10.02
N ILE A 97 -8.70 -13.18 8.79
CA ILE A 97 -8.63 -14.55 8.28
C ILE A 97 -7.44 -15.30 8.88
N GLU A 98 -6.31 -14.61 9.10
CA GLU A 98 -5.13 -15.21 9.76
C GLU A 98 -5.36 -15.47 11.25
N ASP A 99 -6.04 -14.57 11.97
CA ASP A 99 -6.36 -14.77 13.39
C ASP A 99 -7.35 -15.94 13.60
N ILE A 100 -8.34 -16.09 12.71
CA ILE A 100 -9.23 -17.26 12.68
C ILE A 100 -8.43 -18.55 12.40
N LYS A 101 -7.38 -18.47 11.58
CA LYS A 101 -6.48 -19.59 11.26
C LYS A 101 -5.65 -20.03 12.47
N GLU A 102 -5.20 -19.08 13.30
CA GLU A 102 -4.38 -19.34 14.48
C GLU A 102 -5.21 -19.78 15.70
N ASN A 103 -6.42 -19.22 15.88
CA ASN A 103 -7.31 -19.57 17.00
C ASN A 103 -8.12 -20.87 16.80
N GLN A 104 -8.21 -21.42 15.58
CA GLN A 104 -8.78 -22.76 15.40
C GLN A 104 -7.74 -23.84 15.73
N VAL A 105 -7.77 -24.31 16.98
CA VAL A 105 -6.88 -25.31 17.59
C VAL A 105 -7.00 -26.74 16.99
N ASN A 106 -7.83 -26.98 15.97
CA ASN A 106 -7.84 -28.23 15.20
C ASN A 106 -8.62 -28.08 13.88
N PRO A 107 -8.03 -27.50 12.81
CA PRO A 107 -8.66 -27.49 11.51
C PRO A 107 -8.33 -28.80 10.79
N SER A 108 -9.35 -29.51 10.31
CA SER A 108 -9.18 -30.46 9.22
C SER A 108 -8.37 -29.81 8.10
N SER A 109 -7.37 -30.51 7.58
CA SER A 109 -6.39 -29.99 6.60
C SER A 109 -7.04 -29.36 5.36
N GLU A 110 -8.26 -29.77 5.02
CA GLU A 110 -9.06 -29.19 3.92
C GLU A 110 -9.45 -27.72 4.16
N VAL A 111 -9.92 -27.37 5.37
CA VAL A 111 -10.36 -26.01 5.71
C VAL A 111 -9.19 -25.02 5.66
N HIS A 112 -7.99 -25.47 6.07
CA HIS A 112 -6.77 -24.69 5.94
C HIS A 112 -6.39 -24.42 4.49
N SER A 113 -6.54 -25.40 3.60
CA SER A 113 -6.19 -25.23 2.17
C SER A 113 -7.13 -24.25 1.48
N GLU A 114 -8.42 -24.23 1.83
CA GLU A 114 -9.39 -23.33 1.24
C GLU A 114 -9.21 -21.89 1.72
N ALA A 115 -8.99 -21.70 3.03
CA ALA A 115 -8.68 -20.39 3.60
C ALA A 115 -7.40 -19.81 3.00
N GLU A 116 -6.34 -20.62 2.84
CA GLU A 116 -5.10 -20.17 2.18
C GLU A 116 -5.32 -19.80 0.71
N LYS A 117 -6.13 -20.57 -0.03
CA LYS A 117 -6.49 -20.24 -1.42
C LYS A 117 -7.30 -18.95 -1.53
N GLN A 118 -8.16 -18.64 -0.56
CA GLN A 118 -8.91 -17.39 -0.52
C GLN A 118 -7.99 -16.20 -0.19
N VAL A 119 -7.14 -16.34 0.83
CA VAL A 119 -6.13 -15.33 1.19
C VAL A 119 -5.20 -15.04 0.01
N ARG A 120 -4.69 -16.08 -0.66
CA ARG A 120 -3.84 -15.89 -1.85
C ARG A 120 -4.57 -15.18 -2.98
N ARG A 121 -5.84 -15.50 -3.24
CA ARG A 121 -6.65 -14.83 -4.29
C ARG A 121 -6.91 -13.35 -3.97
N ILE A 122 -7.09 -13.00 -2.70
CA ILE A 122 -7.28 -11.62 -2.27
C ILE A 122 -5.94 -10.88 -2.33
N ALA A 123 -4.87 -11.47 -1.78
CA ALA A 123 -3.53 -10.91 -1.80
C ALA A 123 -3.05 -10.61 -3.23
N SER A 124 -3.25 -11.54 -4.17
CA SER A 124 -2.86 -11.32 -5.57
C SER A 124 -3.64 -10.19 -6.25
N LYS A 125 -4.91 -9.97 -5.85
CA LYS A 125 -5.72 -8.85 -6.36
C LYS A 125 -5.30 -7.50 -5.78
N VAL A 126 -4.79 -7.50 -4.55
CA VAL A 126 -4.35 -6.30 -3.85
C VAL A 126 -2.97 -5.87 -4.35
N ASP A 127 -2.04 -6.81 -4.53
CA ASP A 127 -0.65 -6.51 -4.87
C ASP A 127 -0.49 -5.98 -6.31
N GLY A 128 -1.27 -6.52 -7.26
CA GLY A 128 -1.25 -6.07 -8.66
C GLY A 128 -1.70 -4.62 -8.89
N ARG A 129 -2.30 -3.94 -7.91
CA ARG A 129 -2.81 -2.56 -8.03
C ARG A 129 -1.80 -1.49 -7.64
N LEU A 130 -0.71 -1.90 -6.98
CA LEU A 130 0.34 -1.03 -6.46
C LEU A 130 1.10 -0.21 -7.51
N PRO A 131 1.53 -0.79 -8.65
CA PRO A 131 2.22 0.00 -9.69
C PRO A 131 1.28 1.00 -10.37
N TYR A 132 0.00 0.67 -10.55
CA TYR A 132 -0.99 1.56 -11.15
C TYR A 132 -1.27 2.79 -10.29
N GLN A 133 -1.39 2.61 -8.97
CA GLN A 133 -1.53 3.72 -8.03
C GLN A 133 -0.35 4.70 -8.14
N ARG A 134 0.88 4.18 -8.10
CA ARG A 134 2.10 5.00 -8.18
C ARG A 134 2.24 5.68 -9.54
N GLY A 135 1.95 4.95 -10.63
CA GLY A 135 1.99 5.49 -11.98
C GLY A 135 0.98 6.62 -12.19
N ALA A 136 -0.27 6.43 -11.77
CA ALA A 136 -1.31 7.46 -11.86
C ALA A 136 -0.95 8.71 -11.01
N PHE A 137 -0.41 8.50 -9.80
CA PHE A 137 0.02 9.61 -8.94
C PHE A 137 1.14 10.44 -9.58
N LEU A 138 2.20 9.78 -10.07
CA LEU A 138 3.33 10.46 -10.70
C LEU A 138 2.93 11.16 -12.00
N LEU A 139 2.06 10.51 -12.80
CA LEU A 139 1.49 11.12 -14.00
C LEU A 139 0.70 12.38 -13.65
N GLY A 140 -0.17 12.30 -12.63
CA GLY A 140 -0.93 13.45 -12.14
C GLY A 140 -0.04 14.62 -11.72
N ILE A 141 1.01 14.36 -10.93
CA ILE A 141 1.97 15.41 -10.53
C ILE A 141 2.68 16.00 -11.74
N MET A 142 3.19 15.17 -12.66
CA MET A 142 3.89 15.66 -13.85
C MET A 142 3.00 16.54 -14.73
N LEU A 143 1.76 16.11 -14.97
CA LEU A 143 0.79 16.91 -15.73
C LEU A 143 0.46 18.22 -15.02
N LEU A 144 0.31 18.20 -13.69
CA LEU A 144 0.06 19.40 -12.92
C LEU A 144 1.22 20.40 -13.02
N LEU A 145 2.46 19.93 -12.92
CA LEU A 145 3.64 20.80 -13.07
C LEU A 145 3.74 21.40 -14.48
N ILE A 146 3.44 20.61 -15.51
CA ILE A 146 3.40 21.10 -16.89
C ILE A 146 2.32 22.18 -17.04
N ALA A 147 1.11 21.93 -16.53
CA ALA A 147 0.03 22.91 -16.57
C ALA A 147 0.44 24.24 -15.91
N ARG A 148 1.10 24.18 -14.74
CA ARG A 148 1.55 25.38 -14.02
C ARG A 148 2.73 26.10 -14.68
N ALA A 149 3.54 25.41 -15.48
CA ALA A 149 4.65 26.03 -16.19
C ALA A 149 4.20 26.80 -17.44
N ILE A 150 3.09 26.41 -18.07
CA ILE A 150 2.61 26.99 -19.34
C ILE A 150 2.41 28.51 -19.26
N PRO A 151 1.65 29.07 -18.31
CA PRO A 151 1.44 30.51 -18.23
C PRO A 151 2.74 31.31 -18.14
N GLY A 152 3.69 30.86 -17.31
CA GLY A 152 4.99 31.52 -17.14
C GLY A 152 5.82 31.58 -18.43
N VAL A 153 5.79 30.51 -19.24
CA VAL A 153 6.50 30.50 -20.54
C VAL A 153 5.88 31.49 -21.53
N PHE A 154 4.55 31.59 -21.57
CA PHE A 154 3.85 32.56 -22.42
C PHE A 154 4.17 34.01 -22.02
N TYR A 155 4.20 34.32 -20.72
CA TYR A 155 4.58 35.66 -20.24
C TYR A 155 5.99 36.07 -20.67
N ILE A 156 6.96 35.14 -20.65
CA ILE A 156 8.34 35.43 -21.07
C ILE A 156 8.40 35.72 -22.57
N ILE A 157 7.72 34.91 -23.40
CA ILE A 157 7.74 35.08 -24.86
C ILE A 157 7.14 36.44 -25.26
N GLN A 158 6.01 36.82 -24.67
CA GLN A 158 5.36 38.10 -24.98
C GLN A 158 6.19 39.34 -24.57
N TYR A 159 7.10 39.20 -23.61
CA TYR A 159 7.99 40.30 -23.19
C TYR A 159 9.20 40.51 -24.12
N PHE A 160 9.50 39.55 -25.00
CA PHE A 160 10.64 39.58 -25.91
C PHE A 160 10.27 39.94 -27.37
N GLU A 161 8.98 39.99 -27.70
CA GLU A 161 8.46 40.58 -28.95
C GLU A 161 8.16 42.08 -28.78
#